data_AF-R9LY20-F1
#
_entry.id   AF-R9LY20-F1
#
_cell.length_a   1.000
_cell.length_b   1.000
_cell.length_c   1.000
_cell.angle_alpha   90.00
_cell.angle_beta   90.00
_cell.angle_gamma   90.00
#
_symmetry.space_group_name_H-M   'P 1'
#
loop_
_entity.id
_entity.type
_entity.pdbx_description
1 polymer ?
#
loop_
_entity_poly.entity_id
_entity_poly.type
_entity_poly.pdbx_seq_one_letter_code
_entity_poly.pdbx_strand_id
1 'polypeptide(L)'
;MKKEEAIIRVEATLVNKQTANYNAVEGLEDPMEMYELDFEANGKIVSFEVSIFEYQVVEVGMKGLLVYKGVDLISFGNWIKDFKMK
;
A
#
# COMPACT_ATOMS: atom_id res chain seq x y z
N MET A 1 13.17 -24.41 1.34
CA MET A 1 11.81 -24.08 1.85
C MET A 1 11.71 -22.57 1.89
N LYS A 2 10.81 -21.94 1.12
CA LYS A 2 10.56 -20.50 1.24
C LYS A 2 9.88 -20.27 2.59
N LYS A 3 10.41 -19.36 3.41
CA LYS A 3 9.76 -18.94 4.65
C LYS A 3 8.45 -18.27 4.26
N GLU A 4 7.31 -18.80 4.67
CA GLU A 4 6.05 -18.08 4.49
C GLU A 4 6.12 -16.79 5.32
N GLU A 5 5.90 -15.66 4.65
CA GLU A 5 5.85 -14.37 5.34
C GLU A 5 4.62 -14.33 6.24
N ALA A 6 4.82 -13.88 7.48
CA ALA A 6 3.74 -13.77 8.45
C ALA A 6 2.81 -12.61 8.09
N ILE A 7 1.51 -12.78 8.32
CA ILE A 7 0.54 -11.68 8.23
C ILE A 7 0.70 -10.80 9.47
N ILE A 8 0.98 -9.53 9.24
CA ILE A 8 1.12 -8.51 10.27
C ILE A 8 -0.20 -7.73 10.39
N ARG A 9 -0.56 -7.38 11.63
CA ARG A 9 -1.74 -6.58 11.97
C ARG A 9 -1.29 -5.52 12.96
N VAL A 10 -1.43 -4.25 12.61
CA VAL A 10 -0.91 -3.14 13.42
C VAL A 10 -1.76 -1.90 13.23
N GLU A 11 -1.97 -1.13 14.30
CA GLU A 11 -2.57 0.20 14.18
C GLU A 11 -1.59 1.14 13.46
N ALA A 12 -2.08 1.85 12.44
CA ALA A 12 -1.25 2.73 11.64
C ALA A 12 -1.97 4.03 11.28
N THR A 13 -1.19 5.05 10.93
CA THR A 13 -1.67 6.29 10.34
C THR A 13 -1.14 6.39 8.92
N LEU A 14 -1.99 6.68 7.93
CA LEU A 14 -1.53 7.03 6.60
C LEU A 14 -0.88 8.41 6.66
N VAL A 15 0.42 8.50 6.40
CA VAL A 15 1.19 9.74 6.58
C VAL A 15 1.57 10.39 5.25
N ASN A 16 1.56 9.63 4.15
CA ASN A 16 1.88 10.17 2.84
C ASN A 16 1.25 9.34 1.71
N LYS A 17 1.08 10.01 0.56
CA LYS A 17 0.55 9.45 -0.68
C LYS A 17 1.43 9.93 -1.83
N GLN A 18 1.98 9.00 -2.61
CA GLN A 18 2.91 9.31 -3.69
C GLN A 18 2.42 8.75 -5.02
N THR A 19 2.77 9.44 -6.10
CA THR A 19 2.60 8.96 -7.47
C THR A 19 3.95 9.04 -8.18
N ALA A 20 4.33 7.98 -8.87
CA ALA A 20 5.55 7.95 -9.68
C ALA A 20 5.23 7.47 -11.10
N ASN A 21 5.91 8.06 -12.07
CA ASN A 21 5.86 7.57 -13.44
C ASN A 21 6.97 6.54 -13.63
N TYR A 22 6.60 5.31 -13.94
CA TYR A 22 7.53 4.24 -14.24
C TYR A 22 7.64 4.00 -15.74
N ASN A 23 8.84 4.18 -16.26
CA ASN A 23 9.23 3.78 -17.60
C ASN A 23 10.15 2.57 -17.51
N ALA A 24 9.61 1.38 -17.82
CA ALA A 24 10.40 0.15 -17.84
C ALA A 24 11.50 0.15 -18.92
N VAL A 25 11.31 0.95 -19.98
CA VAL A 25 12.25 1.14 -21.08
C VAL A 25 12.36 2.63 -21.36
N GLU A 26 13.59 3.13 -21.39
CA GLU A 26 13.90 4.52 -21.73
C GLU A 26 13.41 4.84 -23.17
N GLY A 27 12.57 5.86 -23.32
CA GLY A 27 12.04 6.28 -24.63
C GLY A 27 10.68 5.72 -25.06
N LEU A 28 9.98 4.95 -24.21
CA LEU A 28 8.56 4.64 -24.42
C LEU A 28 7.69 5.85 -24.07
N GLU A 29 6.70 6.15 -24.91
CA GLU A 29 5.83 7.33 -24.77
C GLU A 29 4.73 7.18 -23.71
N ASP A 30 4.49 5.97 -23.20
CA ASP A 30 3.42 5.66 -22.23
C ASP A 30 3.99 5.11 -20.90
N PRO A 31 4.40 5.99 -19.96
CA PRO A 31 4.78 5.58 -18.60
C PRO A 31 3.59 4.96 -17.86
N MET A 32 3.86 3.91 -17.09
CA MET A 32 2.90 3.38 -16.13
C MET A 32 2.89 4.24 -14.87
N GLU A 33 1.71 4.65 -14.41
CA GLU A 33 1.56 5.33 -13.12
C GLU A 33 1.61 4.30 -11.99
N MET A 34 2.51 4.52 -11.04
CA MET A 34 2.60 3.79 -9.78
C MET A 34 2.05 4.65 -8.66
N TYR A 35 1.26 4.05 -7.78
CA TYR A 35 0.63 4.70 -6.64
C TYR A 35 1.15 4.07 -5.36
N GLU A 36 1.67 4.87 -4.44
CA GLU A 36 2.24 4.39 -3.19
C GLU A 36 1.60 5.06 -1.98
N LEU A 37 1.38 4.28 -0.92
CA LEU A 37 0.87 4.73 0.37
C LEU A 37 1.89 4.44 1.47
N ASP A 38 2.26 5.48 2.23
CA ASP A 38 3.17 5.35 3.37
C ASP A 38 2.39 5.39 4.69
N PHE A 39 2.55 4.36 5.49
CA PHE A 39 1.92 4.24 6.81
C PHE A 39 2.96 4.34 7.92
N GLU A 40 2.68 5.17 8.92
CA GLU A 40 3.41 5.12 10.19
C GLU A 40 2.77 4.09 11.12
N ALA A 41 3.54 3.07 11.47
CA ALA A 41 3.15 2.01 12.41
C ALA A 41 4.31 1.70 13.36
N ASN A 42 4.06 1.73 14.67
CA ASN A 42 5.09 1.50 15.71
C ASN A 42 6.36 2.37 15.54
N GLY A 43 6.20 3.62 15.11
CA GLY A 43 7.31 4.56 14.89
C GLY A 43 8.19 4.23 13.67
N LYS A 44 7.70 3.39 12.75
CA LYS A 44 8.36 3.07 11.48
C LYS A 44 7.43 3.36 10.32
N ILE A 45 8.01 3.76 9.20
CA ILE A 45 7.30 3.88 7.93
C ILE A 45 7.26 2.52 7.24
N VAL A 46 6.09 2.15 6.73
CA VAL A 46 5.86 0.99 5.89
C VAL A 46 5.12 1.45 4.64
N SER A 47 5.67 1.14 3.47
CA SER A 47 5.21 1.64 2.18
C SER A 47 4.66 0.50 1.33
N PHE A 48 3.57 0.78 0.60
CA PHE A 48 2.92 -0.20 -0.28
C PHE A 48 2.55 0.44 -1.61
N GLU A 49 2.97 -0.22 -2.70
CA GLU A 49 2.39 0.03 -4.01
C GLU A 49 0.96 -0.51 -4.03
N VAL A 50 0.02 0.30 -4.51
CA VAL A 50 -1.40 -0.01 -4.53
C VAL A 50 -2.01 0.36 -5.88
N SER A 51 -3.22 -0.12 -6.14
CA SER A 51 -4.00 0.34 -7.29
C SER A 51 -4.50 1.78 -7.09
N ILE A 52 -4.83 2.46 -8.19
CA ILE A 52 -5.50 3.77 -8.15
C ILE A 52 -6.79 3.75 -7.33
N PHE A 53 -7.53 2.64 -7.33
CA PHE A 53 -8.78 2.51 -6.59
C PHE A 53 -8.54 2.55 -5.08
N GLU A 54 -7.53 1.82 -4.61
CA GLU A 54 -7.13 1.81 -3.20
C GLU A 54 -6.53 3.16 -2.79
N TYR A 55 -5.73 3.76 -3.67
CA TYR A 55 -5.16 5.09 -3.45
C TYR A 55 -6.24 6.17 -3.28
N GLN A 56 -7.32 6.13 -4.06
CA GLN A 56 -8.37 7.17 -4.04
C GLN A 56 -9.27 7.14 -2.81
N VAL A 57 -9.44 5.98 -2.16
CA VAL A 57 -10.39 5.82 -1.04
C VAL A 57 -9.82 6.19 0.33
N VAL A 58 -8.56 6.65 0.38
CA VAL A 58 -7.87 7.02 1.62
C VAL A 58 -7.25 8.42 1.54
N GLU A 59 -7.11 9.08 2.69
CA GLU A 59 -6.50 10.40 2.82
C GLU A 59 -5.45 10.43 3.94
N VAL A 60 -4.43 11.27 3.77
CA VAL A 60 -3.38 11.47 4.79
C VAL A 60 -4.03 11.90 6.11
N GLY A 61 -3.57 11.28 7.20
CA GLY A 61 -4.10 11.46 8.56
C GLY A 61 -5.15 10.42 8.95
N MET A 62 -5.66 9.62 8.02
CA MET A 62 -6.54 8.50 8.35
C MET A 62 -5.81 7.48 9.22
N LYS A 63 -6.53 6.95 10.22
CA LYS A 63 -6.01 5.97 11.19
C LYS A 63 -6.85 4.71 11.13
N GLY A 64 -6.20 3.56 11.27
CA GLY A 64 -6.89 2.30 11.40
C GLY A 64 -5.96 1.10 11.40
N LEU A 65 -6.59 -0.07 11.50
CA LEU A 65 -5.87 -1.34 11.45
C LEU A 65 -5.32 -1.57 10.05
N LEU A 66 -3.99 -1.62 9.94
CA LEU A 66 -3.24 -2.01 8.77
C LEU A 66 -2.94 -3.51 8.82
N VAL A 67 -3.30 -4.24 7.77
CA VAL A 67 -3.04 -5.67 7.62
C VAL A 67 -2.25 -5.89 6.34
N TYR A 68 -1.10 -6.57 6.45
CA TYR A 68 -0.21 -6.79 5.31
C TYR A 68 0.62 -8.06 5.46
N LYS A 69 1.19 -8.55 4.36
CA LYS A 69 2.10 -9.69 4.31
C LYS A 69 3.25 -9.38 3.38
N GLY A 70 4.47 -9.26 3.91
CA GLY A 70 5.62 -8.82 3.13
C GLY A 70 5.38 -7.41 2.56
N VAL A 71 5.37 -7.32 1.23
CA VAL A 71 5.09 -6.08 0.47
C VAL A 71 3.62 -5.96 0.05
N ASP A 72 2.79 -6.95 0.35
CA ASP A 72 1.38 -6.97 -0.07
C ASP A 72 0.51 -6.31 1.01
N LEU A 73 -0.12 -5.18 0.65
CA LEU A 73 -1.20 -4.59 1.44
C LEU A 73 -2.46 -5.47 1.32
N ILE A 74 -2.99 -5.95 2.45
CA ILE A 74 -4.21 -6.78 2.48
C ILE A 74 -5.43 -5.92 2.82
N SER A 75 -5.33 -5.05 3.83
CA SER A 75 -6.41 -4.13 4.19
C SER A 75 -5.92 -2.96 5.02
N PHE A 76 -6.71 -1.87 4.99
CA PHE A 76 -6.53 -0.72 5.86
C PHE A 76 -7.88 -0.16 6.30
N GLY A 77 -8.14 -0.26 7.60
CA GLY A 77 -9.40 0.18 8.21
C GLY A 77 -10.62 -0.42 7.50
N ASN A 78 -11.60 0.44 7.21
CA ASN A 78 -12.81 0.05 6.45
C ASN A 78 -12.73 0.39 4.96
N TRP A 79 -11.64 1.02 4.52
CA TRP A 79 -11.53 1.64 3.20
C TRP A 79 -10.89 0.72 2.16
N ILE A 80 -9.82 0.02 2.54
CA ILE A 80 -9.12 -0.93 1.66
C ILE A 80 -9.39 -2.34 2.18
N LYS A 81 -9.86 -3.22 1.29
CA LYS A 81 -10.16 -4.62 1.60
C LYS A 81 -9.72 -5.52 0.46
N ASP A 82 -9.01 -6.59 0.79
CA ASP A 82 -8.75 -7.65 -0.17
C ASP A 82 -10.08 -8.35 -0.54
N PHE A 83 -10.48 -8.24 -1.80
CA PHE A 83 -11.63 -8.95 -2.35
C PHE A 83 -11.33 -10.42 -2.65
N LYS A 84 -10.06 -10.85 -2.54
CA LYS A 84 -9.62 -12.22 -2.86
C LYS A 84 -9.66 -13.19 -1.68
N MET A 85 -9.89 -12.71 -0.45
CA MET A 85 -10.16 -13.58 0.71
C MET A 85 -11.65 -13.92 0.81
N LYS A 86 -12.12 -14.81 -0.07
CA LYS A 86 -13.37 -15.57 0.11
C LYS A 86 -13.06 -17.05 0.28
#